data_AF-A0A840FCA2-F1
#
_entry.id   AF-A0A840FCA2-F1
#
_cell.length_a   1.000
_cell.length_b   1.000
_cell.length_c   1.000
_cell.angle_alpha   90.00
_cell.angle_beta   90.00
_cell.angle_gamma   90.00
#
_symmetry.space_group_name_H-M   'P 1'
#
loop_
_entity.id
_entity.type
_entity.pdbx_description
1 polymer ?
#
loop_
_entity_poly.entity_id
_entity_poly.type
_entity_poly.pdbx_seq_one_letter_code
_entity_poly.pdbx_strand_id
1 'polypeptide(L)'
;MNIVELDARYWNAPADFYNALLRQLGAPDWHGESIPAMIDSMIVGDINEVALPLRVIVTGLSKTSEAAFDELVKAFSALGRYGAVAHITADRASLELADDMPVSLDGGG
;
A
#
# COMPACT_ATOMS: atom_id res chain seq x y z
N MET A 1 6.64 -1.07 15.33
CA MET A 1 6.81 -0.48 13.99
C MET A 1 7.11 -1.63 13.04
N ASN A 2 6.12 -2.04 12.27
CA ASN A 2 6.29 -3.10 11.29
C ASN A 2 6.79 -2.48 9.97
N ILE A 3 7.77 -3.12 9.35
CA ILE A 3 8.37 -2.65 8.10
C ILE A 3 8.17 -3.72 7.05
N VAL A 4 7.53 -3.34 5.94
CA VAL A 4 7.30 -4.19 4.79
C VAL A 4 8.16 -3.68 3.65
N GLU A 5 9.13 -4.47 3.23
CA GLU A 5 10.00 -4.16 2.10
C GLU A 5 9.52 -4.91 0.85
N LEU A 6 9.35 -4.16 -0.25
CA LEU A 6 8.92 -4.64 -1.55
C LEU A 6 9.97 -4.32 -2.61
N ASP A 7 10.15 -5.28 -3.52
CA ASP A 7 11.04 -5.16 -4.66
C ASP A 7 10.23 -5.06 -5.96
N ALA A 8 10.26 -3.89 -6.58
CA ALA A 8 9.50 -3.58 -7.79
C ALA A 8 10.27 -3.84 -9.08
N ARG A 9 11.51 -4.35 -9.03
CA ARG A 9 12.36 -4.53 -10.22
C ARG A 9 11.79 -5.53 -11.23
N TYR A 10 10.84 -6.35 -10.80
CA TYR A 10 10.23 -7.41 -11.59
C TYR A 10 8.74 -7.21 -11.81
N TRP A 11 8.18 -6.05 -11.45
CA TRP A 11 6.77 -5.76 -11.66
C TRP A 11 6.53 -5.38 -13.11
N ASN A 12 5.76 -6.23 -13.79
CA ASN A 12 5.40 -6.04 -15.19
C ASN A 12 3.96 -5.56 -15.33
N ALA A 13 3.10 -5.89 -14.35
CA ALA A 13 1.70 -5.54 -14.29
C ALA A 13 1.33 -4.88 -12.95
N PRO A 14 0.24 -4.09 -12.92
CA PRO A 14 -0.34 -3.55 -11.68
C PRO A 14 -0.60 -4.64 -10.62
N ALA A 15 -1.01 -5.82 -11.05
CA ALA A 15 -1.23 -7.01 -10.22
C ALA A 15 0.01 -7.42 -9.40
N ASP A 16 1.22 -7.25 -9.93
CA ASP A 16 2.46 -7.64 -9.24
C ASP A 16 2.66 -6.84 -7.94
N PHE A 17 2.26 -5.57 -7.93
CA PHE A 17 2.29 -4.72 -6.74
C PHE A 17 1.35 -5.25 -5.66
N TYR A 18 0.09 -5.51 -6.01
CA TYR A 18 -0.91 -6.00 -5.06
C TYR A 18 -0.51 -7.35 -4.49
N ASN A 19 -0.07 -8.29 -5.34
CA ASN A 19 0.39 -9.60 -4.89
C ASN A 19 1.60 -9.50 -3.95
N ALA A 20 2.57 -8.62 -4.26
CA ALA A 20 3.74 -8.42 -3.41
C ALA A 20 3.36 -7.82 -2.04
N LEU A 21 2.50 -6.81 -2.03
CA LEU A 21 2.05 -6.13 -0.81
C LEU A 21 1.16 -7.04 0.06
N LEU A 22 0.13 -7.63 -0.53
CA LEU A 22 -0.84 -8.48 0.19
C LEU A 22 -0.17 -9.72 0.78
N ARG A 23 0.75 -10.36 0.05
CA ARG A 23 1.53 -11.49 0.57
C ARG A 23 2.33 -11.12 1.82
N GLN A 24 2.94 -9.94 1.84
CA GLN A 24 3.72 -9.47 2.99
C GLN A 24 2.86 -9.04 4.17
N LEU A 25 1.61 -8.63 3.91
CA LEU A 25 0.63 -8.30 4.94
C LEU A 25 -0.09 -9.53 5.51
N GLY A 26 0.14 -10.73 4.94
CA GLY A 26 -0.54 -11.96 5.33
C GLY A 26 -1.99 -12.05 4.81
N ALA A 27 -2.36 -11.20 3.84
CA ALA A 27 -3.72 -11.17 3.32
C ALA A 27 -4.01 -12.43 2.47
N PRO A 28 -5.19 -13.04 2.62
CA PRO A 28 -5.53 -14.28 1.94
C PRO A 28 -5.75 -14.08 0.42
N ASP A 29 -5.41 -15.08 -0.39
CA ASP A 29 -5.41 -15.04 -1.87
C ASP A 29 -6.78 -14.74 -2.54
N TRP A 30 -7.87 -14.67 -1.77
CA TRP A 30 -9.21 -14.30 -2.29
C TRP A 30 -9.49 -12.79 -2.23
N HIS A 31 -8.58 -11.98 -1.69
CA HIS A 31 -8.69 -10.53 -1.74
C HIS A 31 -8.43 -10.03 -3.17
N GLY A 32 -9.37 -9.24 -3.70
CA GLY A 32 -9.25 -8.69 -5.05
C GLY A 32 -8.02 -7.80 -5.22
N GLU A 33 -7.42 -7.84 -6.40
CA GLU A 33 -6.27 -7.02 -6.80
C GLU A 33 -6.75 -5.59 -7.12
N SER A 34 -7.20 -4.85 -6.11
CA SER A 34 -7.81 -3.53 -6.30
C SER A 34 -7.55 -2.59 -5.13
N ILE A 35 -7.38 -1.29 -5.43
CA ILE A 35 -7.21 -0.21 -4.45
C ILE A 35 -8.19 -0.29 -3.25
N PRO A 36 -9.52 -0.46 -3.44
CA PRO A 36 -10.44 -0.59 -2.32
C PRO A 36 -10.16 -1.81 -1.42
N ALA A 37 -9.77 -2.95 -1.99
CA ALA A 37 -9.44 -4.15 -1.22
C ALA A 37 -8.13 -3.99 -0.41
N MET A 38 -7.17 -3.24 -0.97
CA MET A 38 -5.95 -2.85 -0.26
C MET A 38 -6.26 -1.90 0.90
N ILE A 39 -7.09 -0.87 0.69
CA ILE A 39 -7.51 0.06 1.74
C ILE A 39 -8.23 -0.69 2.85
N ASP A 40 -9.15 -1.59 2.49
CA ASP A 40 -9.89 -2.40 3.47
C ASP A 40 -8.94 -3.23 4.34
N SER A 41 -7.93 -3.85 3.72
CA SER A 41 -6.92 -4.64 4.44
C SER A 41 -6.03 -3.76 5.34
N MET A 42 -5.57 -2.61 4.85
CA MET A 42 -4.57 -1.77 5.55
C MET A 42 -5.17 -0.78 6.57
N ILE A 43 -6.42 -0.37 6.42
CA ILE A 43 -7.06 0.70 7.22
C ILE A 43 -8.26 0.19 8.02
N VAL A 44 -9.13 -0.60 7.39
CA VAL A 44 -10.47 -0.93 7.93
C VAL A 44 -10.45 -2.25 8.72
N GLY A 45 -9.65 -3.21 8.29
CA GLY A 45 -9.69 -4.57 8.79
C GLY A 45 -8.65 -4.89 9.86
N ASP A 46 -9.12 -5.49 10.95
CA ASP A 46 -8.40 -6.41 11.87
C ASP A 46 -7.91 -7.70 11.14
N ILE A 47 -7.76 -7.63 9.81
CA ILE A 47 -7.59 -8.77 8.88
C ILE A 47 -6.12 -8.98 8.54
N ASN A 48 -5.29 -7.93 8.61
CA ASN A 48 -3.86 -8.06 8.43
C ASN A 48 -3.21 -8.56 9.73
N GLU A 49 -2.28 -9.52 9.62
CA GLU A 49 -1.46 -9.98 10.77
C GLU A 49 -0.52 -8.87 11.29
N VAL A 50 -0.39 -7.77 10.54
CA VAL A 50 0.55 -6.69 10.80
C VAL A 50 -0.14 -5.53 11.54
N ALA A 51 0.13 -5.42 12.84
CA ALA A 51 -0.35 -4.31 13.67
C ALA A 51 0.25 -2.95 13.26
N LEU A 52 -0.48 -1.86 13.48
CA LEU A 52 0.05 -0.50 13.34
C LEU A 52 1.04 -0.18 14.48
N PRO A 53 2.00 0.76 14.29
CA PRO A 53 2.29 1.50 13.06
C PRO A 53 3.05 0.66 12.02
N LEU A 54 2.74 0.89 10.74
CA LEU A 54 3.25 0.17 9.58
C LEU A 54 3.99 1.12 8.62
N ARG A 55 5.15 0.67 8.13
CA ARG A 55 5.90 1.33 7.07
C ARG A 55 6.12 0.40 5.89
N VAL A 56 5.63 0.77 4.72
CA VAL A 56 5.92 0.07 3.46
C VAL A 56 7.04 0.80 2.74
N ILE A 57 8.05 0.06 2.28
CA ILE A 57 9.17 0.59 1.50
C ILE A 57 9.23 -0.20 0.19
N VAL A 58 9.16 0.51 -0.93
CA VAL A 58 9.24 -0.05 -2.27
C VAL A 58 10.52 0.44 -2.93
N THR A 59 11.33 -0.47 -3.44
CA THR A 59 12.60 -0.17 -4.11
C THR A 59 12.60 -0.70 -5.54
N GLY A 60 13.44 -0.12 -6.40
CA GLY A 60 13.59 -0.57 -7.78
C GLY A 60 12.45 -0.11 -8.70
N LEU A 61 11.76 0.98 -8.34
CA LEU A 61 10.72 1.58 -9.19
C LEU A 61 11.29 2.07 -10.52
N SER A 62 12.58 2.38 -10.61
CA SER A 62 13.23 2.77 -11.87
C SER A 62 13.27 1.63 -12.90
N LYS A 63 13.03 0.39 -12.48
CA LYS A 63 13.03 -0.82 -13.32
C LYS A 63 11.63 -1.41 -13.52
N THR A 64 10.62 -0.84 -12.86
CA THR A 64 9.23 -1.30 -12.97
C THR A 64 8.60 -0.85 -14.29
N SER A 65 7.52 -1.53 -14.68
CA SER A 65 6.66 -1.10 -15.78
C SER A 65 5.93 0.22 -15.45
N GLU A 66 5.74 1.09 -16.44
CA GLU A 66 5.00 2.36 -16.27
C GLU A 66 3.59 2.13 -15.70
N ALA A 67 2.92 1.06 -16.13
CA ALA A 67 1.59 0.69 -15.62
C ALA A 67 1.62 0.32 -14.14
N ALA A 68 2.64 -0.41 -13.68
CA ALA A 68 2.79 -0.77 -12.28
C ALA A 68 3.19 0.44 -11.41
N PHE A 69 4.03 1.33 -11.95
CA PHE A 69 4.39 2.59 -11.29
C PHE A 69 3.16 3.48 -11.09
N ASP A 70 2.38 3.71 -12.16
CA ASP A 70 1.18 4.54 -12.13
C ASP A 70 0.14 3.98 -11.14
N GLU A 71 -0.03 2.66 -11.10
CA GLU A 71 -0.92 2.02 -10.14
C GLU A 71 -0.45 2.22 -8.69
N LEU A 72 0.85 2.04 -8.42
CA LEU A 72 1.41 2.30 -7.09
C LEU A 72 1.17 3.76 -6.66
N VAL A 73 1.36 4.72 -7.57
CA VAL A 73 1.12 6.14 -7.29
C VAL A 73 -0.34 6.38 -6.93
N LYS A 74 -1.29 5.80 -7.69
CA LYS A 74 -2.73 5.89 -7.39
C LYS A 74 -3.07 5.27 -6.03
N ALA A 75 -2.54 4.08 -5.74
CA ALA A 75 -2.75 3.37 -4.49
C ALA A 75 -2.27 4.18 -3.28
N PHE A 76 -1.04 4.71 -3.35
CA PHE A 76 -0.44 5.51 -2.28
C PHE A 76 -1.18 6.84 -2.10
N SER A 77 -1.58 7.48 -3.21
CA SER A 77 -2.38 8.70 -3.17
C SER A 77 -3.76 8.48 -2.54
N ALA A 78 -4.37 7.32 -2.80
CA ALA A 78 -5.64 6.95 -2.18
C ALA A 78 -5.48 6.75 -0.66
N LEU A 79 -4.43 6.07 -0.21
CA LEU A 79 -4.11 5.91 1.21
C LEU A 79 -3.80 7.24 1.89
N GLY A 80 -3.21 8.20 1.17
CA GLY A 80 -3.01 9.56 1.66
C GLY A 80 -4.29 10.28 2.08
N ARG A 81 -5.44 9.92 1.48
CA ARG A 81 -6.76 10.46 1.90
C ARG A 81 -7.20 9.97 3.27
N TYR A 82 -6.65 8.86 3.75
CA TYR A 82 -6.94 8.28 5.06
C TYR A 82 -5.91 8.70 6.12
N GLY A 83 -4.96 9.59 5.79
CA GLY A 83 -3.93 10.08 6.71
C GLY A 83 -2.57 9.39 6.56
N ALA A 84 -2.41 8.46 5.61
CA ALA A 84 -1.12 7.84 5.36
C ALA A 84 -0.14 8.84 4.73
N VAL A 85 1.13 8.79 5.13
CA VAL A 85 2.17 9.65 4.56
C VAL A 85 2.91 8.88 3.48
N ALA A 86 2.65 9.22 2.21
CA ALA A 86 3.34 8.67 1.06
C ALA A 86 4.50 9.57 0.60
N HIS A 87 5.66 8.98 0.37
CA HIS A 87 6.81 9.61 -0.27
C HIS A 87 7.22 8.80 -1.49
N ILE A 88 7.09 9.37 -2.68
CA ILE A 88 7.40 8.69 -3.94
C ILE A 88 8.53 9.45 -4.63
N THR A 89 9.51 8.70 -5.14
CA THR A 89 10.63 9.20 -5.93
C THR A 89 10.80 8.34 -7.18
N ALA A 90 11.71 8.72 -8.07
CA ALA A 90 11.94 7.99 -9.32
C ALA A 90 12.39 6.52 -9.15
N ASP A 91 13.01 6.17 -8.02
CA ASP A 91 13.56 4.82 -7.78
C ASP A 91 12.95 4.11 -6.57
N ARG A 92 12.41 4.86 -5.62
CA ARG A 92 11.84 4.33 -4.38
C ARG A 92 10.53 5.01 -4.00
N ALA A 93 9.66 4.28 -3.32
CA ALA A 93 8.50 4.83 -2.65
C ALA A 93 8.44 4.33 -1.21
N SER A 94 7.87 5.11 -0.31
CA SER A 94 7.57 4.68 1.04
C SER A 94 6.19 5.18 1.45
N LEU A 95 5.49 4.38 2.25
CA LEU A 95 4.22 4.72 2.84
C LEU A 95 4.32 4.50 4.35
N GLU A 96 3.91 5.48 5.14
CA GLU A 96 3.89 5.40 6.59
C GLU A 96 2.46 5.54 7.09
N LEU A 97 2.03 4.55 7.87
CA LEU A 97 0.74 4.48 8.55
C LEU A 97 1.01 4.55 10.04
N ALA A 98 0.58 5.66 10.67
CA ALA A 98 0.65 5.82 12.11
C ALA A 98 -0.48 5.05 12.81
N ASP A 99 -0.27 4.70 14.07
CA ASP A 99 -1.30 4.08 14.92
C ASP A 99 -2.43 5.06 15.26
N ASP A 100 -2.08 6.35 15.38
CA ASP A 100 -2.99 7.47 15.62
C ASP A 100 -3.39 8.14 14.29
N MET A 101 -4.01 7.37 13.38
CA MET A 101 -4.58 7.97 12.18
C MET A 101 -5.90 8.66 12.57
N PRO A 102 -6.07 9.97 12.32
CA PRO A 102 -7.39 10.58 12.44
C PRO A 102 -8.25 9.97 11.33
N VAL A 103 -8.99 8.93 11.66
CA VAL A 103 -10.13 8.47 10.86
C VAL A 103 -11.16 9.60 10.89
N SER A 104 -10.96 10.60 10.02
CA SER A 104 -12.03 11.52 9.64
C SER A 104 -13.03 10.68 8.84
N LEU A 105 -13.88 9.97 9.58
CA LEU A 105 -15.19 9.54 9.14
C LEU A 105 -16.06 10.79 9.00
N ASP A 106 -15.68 11.71 8.12
CA ASP A 106 -16.57 12.78 7.68
C ASP A 106 -17.47 12.21 6.58
N GLY A 107 -18.27 11.23 7.01
CA GLY A 107 -19.51 10.83 6.40
C GLY A 107 -20.60 11.06 7.44
N GLY A 108 -21.13 12.27 7.51
CA GLY A 108 -22.25 12.56 8.40
C GLY A 108 -22.72 14.01 8.37
N GLY A 109 -23.66 14.31 7.48
CA GLY A 109 -24.44 15.55 7.48
C GLY A 109 -25.07 15.89 6.13
#